data_AF-A0A1R3L450-F1
#
_entry.id   AF-A0A1R3L450-F1
#
_cell.length_a   1.000
_cell.length_b   1.000
_cell.length_c   1.000
_cell.angle_alpha   90.00
_cell.angle_beta   90.00
_cell.angle_gamma   90.00
#
_symmetry.space_group_name_H-M   'P 1'
#
loop_
_entity.id
_entity.type
_entity.pdbx_description
1 polymer ?
#
loop_
_entity_poly.entity_id
_entity_poly.type
_entity_poly.pdbx_seq_one_letter_code
_entity_poly.pdbx_strand_id
1 'polypeptide(L)'
;MQECVSEFISFVTGEASDKCHKEKRKTVNGDDICWALATLGFDNYAEQLKRYLHRYREQEGERANNSQSRAPAGNFNEEKEETSNYRGELPRRSAVPNFQYQLH
;
A
#
# COMPACT_ATOMS: atom_id res chain seq x y z
N MET A 1 22.50 5.99 14.07
CA MET A 1 21.72 4.85 13.54
C MET A 1 20.39 5.28 12.93
N GLN A 2 19.56 6.08 13.61
CA GLN A 2 18.28 6.56 13.04
C GLN A 2 18.46 7.36 11.74
N GLU A 3 19.44 8.26 11.69
CA GLU A 3 19.73 9.09 10.50
C GLU A 3 20.08 8.23 9.28
N CYS A 4 20.86 7.16 9.47
CA CYS A 4 21.20 6.23 8.40
C CYS A 4 19.96 5.50 7.85
N VAL A 5 19.00 5.18 8.71
CA VAL A 5 17.74 4.53 8.30
C VAL A 5 16.87 5.52 7.52
N SER A 6 16.79 6.77 7.97
CA SER A 6 16.08 7.83 7.25
C SER A 6 16.68 8.10 5.87
N GLU A 7 18.01 8.10 5.77
CA GLU A 7 18.73 8.24 4.51
C GLU A 7 18.45 7.05 3.59
N PHE A 8 18.50 5.81 4.11
CA PHE A 8 18.17 4.61 3.34
C PHE A 8 16.75 4.67 2.75
N ILE A 9 15.76 5.07 3.55
CA ILE A 9 14.37 5.23 3.07
C ILE A 9 14.31 6.29 1.96
N SER A 10 14.96 7.44 2.17
CA SER A 10 15.00 8.53 1.19
C SER A 10 15.63 8.08 -0.13
N PHE A 11 16.72 7.33 -0.06
CA PHE A 11 17.45 6.85 -1.23
C PHE A 11 16.65 5.80 -2.03
N VAL A 12 16.11 4.78 -1.35
CA VAL A 12 15.31 3.72 -2.02
C VAL A 12 14.03 4.31 -2.62
N THR A 13 13.34 5.19 -1.89
CA THR A 13 12.10 5.80 -2.39
C THR A 13 12.34 6.81 -3.50
N GLY A 14 13.48 7.52 -3.47
CA GLY A 14 13.94 8.37 -4.57
C GLY A 14 14.13 7.59 -5.88
N GLU A 15 14.92 6.51 -5.85
CA GLU A 15 15.17 5.67 -7.04
C GLU A 15 13.86 5.05 -7.60
N ALA A 16 12.99 4.57 -6.72
CA ALA A 16 11.70 4.02 -7.12
C ALA A 16 10.77 5.08 -7.72
N SER A 17 10.76 6.29 -7.15
CA SER A 17 10.02 7.44 -7.68
C SER A 17 10.50 7.82 -9.07
N ASP A 18 11.81 7.90 -9.28
CA ASP A 18 12.41 8.22 -10.56
C ASP A 18 12.03 7.22 -11.65
N LYS A 19 12.07 5.92 -11.34
CA LYS A 19 11.58 4.88 -12.26
C LYS A 19 10.10 5.06 -12.57
N CYS A 20 9.27 5.20 -11.54
CA CYS A 20 7.82 5.41 -11.70
C CYS A 20 7.54 6.61 -12.62
N HIS A 21 8.26 7.71 -12.41
CA HIS A 21 8.11 8.93 -13.20
C HIS A 21 8.56 8.76 -14.65
N LYS A 22 9.70 8.07 -14.88
CA LYS A 22 10.19 7.71 -16.23
C LYS A 22 9.17 6.86 -16.99
N GLU A 23 8.43 6.01 -16.28
CA GLU A 23 7.32 5.21 -16.84
C GLU A 23 5.98 5.97 -16.94
N LYS A 24 5.97 7.30 -16.72
CA LYS A 24 4.78 8.16 -16.77
C LYS A 24 3.68 7.77 -15.78
N ARG A 25 4.04 7.09 -14.69
CA ARG A 25 3.12 6.75 -13.60
C ARG A 25 3.21 7.80 -12.49
N LYS A 26 2.07 8.05 -11.84
CA LYS A 26 1.96 8.98 -10.70
C LYS A 26 2.03 8.29 -9.34
N THR A 27 1.97 6.97 -9.32
CA THR A 27 1.92 6.15 -8.10
C THR A 27 3.04 5.12 -8.15
N VAL A 28 3.92 5.22 -7.17
CA VAL A 28 4.97 4.23 -6.93
C VAL A 28 4.31 2.94 -6.44
N ASN A 29 4.63 1.84 -7.09
CA ASN A 29 4.12 0.51 -6.77
C ASN A 29 5.20 -0.34 -6.10
N GLY A 30 4.81 -1.49 -5.55
CA GLY A 30 5.76 -2.43 -4.93
C GLY A 30 6.85 -2.94 -5.88
N ASP A 31 6.56 -3.03 -7.18
CA ASP A 31 7.52 -3.46 -8.20
C ASP A 31 8.63 -2.42 -8.43
N ASP A 32 8.34 -1.12 -8.23
CA ASP A 32 9.34 -0.05 -8.31
C ASP A 32 10.34 -0.14 -7.17
N ILE A 33 9.85 -0.43 -5.97
CA ILE A 33 10.68 -0.65 -4.77
C ILE A 33 11.58 -1.88 -4.98
N CYS A 34 11.04 -2.96 -5.53
CA CYS A 34 11.83 -4.16 -5.83
C CYS A 34 12.92 -3.89 -6.88
N TRP A 35 12.64 -3.04 -7.87
CA TRP A 35 13.64 -2.63 -8.85
C TRP A 35 14.71 -1.71 -8.27
N ALA A 36 14.32 -0.75 -7.43
CA ALA A 36 15.24 0.16 -6.76
C ALA A 36 16.22 -0.64 -5.88
N LEU A 37 15.72 -1.55 -5.04
CA LEU A 37 16.58 -2.40 -4.21
C LEU A 37 17.61 -3.19 -5.02
N ALA A 38 17.20 -3.80 -6.15
CA ALA A 38 18.13 -4.52 -7.02
C ALA A 38 19.18 -3.58 -7.65
N THR A 39 18.75 -2.41 -8.14
CA THR A 39 19.64 -1.41 -8.76
C THR A 39 20.68 -0.87 -7.78
N LEU A 40 20.32 -0.80 -6.49
CA LEU A 40 21.18 -0.35 -5.41
C LEU A 40 22.07 -1.46 -4.82
N GLY A 41 22.02 -2.68 -5.38
CA GLY A 41 22.85 -3.81 -4.96
C GLY A 41 22.29 -4.62 -3.77
N PHE A 42 21.02 -4.44 -3.43
CA PHE A 42 20.31 -5.20 -2.39
C PHE A 42 19.51 -6.37 -2.99
N ASP A 43 20.11 -7.14 -3.90
CA ASP A 43 19.41 -8.18 -4.68
C ASP A 43 18.69 -9.23 -3.85
N ASN A 44 19.31 -9.67 -2.76
CA ASN A 44 18.68 -10.61 -1.82
C ASN A 44 17.36 -10.03 -1.29
N TYR A 45 17.40 -8.82 -0.73
CA TYR A 45 16.19 -8.15 -0.23
C TYR A 45 15.14 -7.91 -1.32
N ALA A 46 15.57 -7.55 -2.54
CA ALA A 46 14.67 -7.40 -3.68
C ALA A 46 13.94 -8.71 -4.01
N GLU A 47 14.65 -9.85 -4.00
CA GLU A 47 14.06 -11.16 -4.25
C GLU A 47 13.08 -11.57 -3.14
N GLN A 48 13.45 -11.38 -1.87
CA GLN A 48 12.57 -11.66 -0.74
C GLN A 48 11.30 -10.81 -0.80
N LEU A 49 11.41 -9.52 -1.12
CA LEU A 49 10.26 -8.62 -1.25
C LEU A 49 9.34 -9.01 -2.41
N LYS A 50 9.89 -9.39 -3.58
CA LYS A 50 9.09 -9.89 -4.71
C LYS A 50 8.27 -11.13 -4.34
N ARG A 51 8.89 -12.09 -3.65
CA ARG A 51 8.19 -13.31 -3.16
C ARG A 51 7.06 -12.94 -2.19
N TYR A 52 7.28 -11.96 -1.31
CA TYR A 52 6.24 -11.46 -0.41
C TYR A 52 5.09 -10.78 -1.18
N LEU A 53 5.40 -9.87 -2.10
CA LEU A 53 4.39 -9.17 -2.91
C LEU A 53 3.52 -10.13 -3.72
N HIS A 54 4.11 -11.20 -4.25
CA HIS A 54 3.37 -12.27 -4.93
C HIS A 54 2.32 -12.90 -4.00
N ARG A 55 2.77 -13.41 -2.84
CA ARG A 55 1.87 -14.04 -1.86
C ARG A 55 0.81 -13.10 -1.31
N TYR A 56 1.15 -11.81 -1.17
CA TYR A 56 0.21 -10.78 -0.74
C TYR A 56 -0.89 -10.58 -1.79
N ARG A 57 -0.54 -10.50 -3.08
CA ARG A 57 -1.51 -10.37 -4.18
C ARG A 57 -2.42 -11.59 -4.30
N GLU A 58 -1.90 -12.81 -4.07
CA GLU A 58 -2.72 -14.03 -4.05
C GLU A 58 -3.78 -13.98 -2.94
N GLN A 59 -3.37 -13.66 -1.71
CA GLN A 59 -4.30 -13.56 -0.57
C GLN A 59 -5.33 -12.44 -0.71
N GLU A 60 -4.93 -11.27 -1.23
CA GLU A 60 -5.88 -10.17 -1.48
C GLU A 60 -6.85 -10.51 -2.63
N GLY A 61 -6.39 -11.23 -3.66
CA GLY A 61 -7.24 -11.73 -4.74
C GLY A 61 -8.28 -12.74 -4.25
N GLU A 62 -7.90 -13.65 -3.35
CA GLU A 62 -8.82 -14.60 -2.71
C GLU A 62 -9.88 -13.89 -1.86
N ARG A 63 -9.49 -12.86 -1.09
CA ARG A 63 -10.43 -12.04 -0.31
C ARG A 63 -11.42 -11.29 -1.19
N ALA A 64 -10.95 -10.72 -2.30
CA ALA A 64 -11.81 -10.06 -3.28
C ALA A 64 -12.82 -11.04 -3.91
N ASN A 65 -12.37 -12.25 -4.29
CA ASN A 65 -13.26 -13.26 -4.86
C ASN A 65 -14.30 -13.77 -3.84
N ASN A 66 -13.89 -14.00 -2.57
CA ASN A 66 -14.79 -14.53 -1.53
C ASN A 66 -15.86 -13.52 -1.09
N SER A 67 -15.61 -12.22 -1.26
CA SER A 67 -16.59 -11.16 -1.02
C SER A 67 -17.60 -10.99 -2.17
N GLN A 68 -17.26 -11.40 -3.39
CA GLN A 68 -18.17 -11.38 -4.54
C GLN A 68 -19.11 -12.59 -4.58
N SER A 69 -18.72 -13.73 -4.02
CA SER A 69 -19.56 -14.93 -3.91
C SER A 69 -20.58 -14.92 -2.76
N ARG A 70 -20.70 -13.80 -2.03
CA ARG A 70 -21.58 -13.69 -0.85
C ARG A 70 -22.56 -12.51 -0.93
N ALA A 71 -23.03 -12.15 -2.12
CA ALA A 71 -24.19 -11.27 -2.26
C ALA A 71 -25.46 -12.04 -1.85
N PRO A 72 -26.13 -11.70 -0.73
CA PRO A 72 -27.45 -12.23 -0.47
C PRO A 72 -28.46 -11.40 -1.25
N ALA A 73 -29.19 -12.04 -2.17
CA ALA A 73 -30.47 -11.54 -2.60
C ALA A 73 -31.44 -11.66 -1.40
N GLY A 74 -31.93 -10.55 -0.88
CA GLY A 74 -32.93 -10.55 0.19
C GLY A 74 -33.26 -9.16 0.71
N ASN A 75 -34.37 -8.60 0.22
CA ASN A 75 -35.13 -7.56 0.91
C ASN A 75 -35.52 -8.07 2.32
N PHE A 76 -35.47 -7.21 3.35
CA PHE A 76 -36.59 -6.80 4.21
C PHE A 76 -36.06 -6.08 5.48
N ASN A 77 -36.59 -4.87 5.66
CA ASN A 77 -36.96 -4.12 6.87
C ASN A 77 -35.98 -3.80 8.03
N GLU A 78 -36.12 -2.55 8.43
CA GLU A 78 -35.54 -1.80 9.55
C GLU A 78 -36.03 -2.33 10.91
N GLU A 79 -35.11 -2.76 11.77
CA GLU A 79 -35.29 -2.79 13.23
C GLU A 79 -33.97 -2.40 13.91
N LYS A 80 -34.05 -1.37 14.75
CA LYS A 80 -32.96 -0.84 15.58
C LYS A 80 -32.63 -1.85 16.68
N GLU A 81 -31.36 -2.19 16.85
CA GLU A 81 -30.85 -2.67 18.13
C GLU A 81 -29.50 -2.02 18.45
N GLU A 82 -29.48 -1.37 19.61
CA GLU A 82 -28.40 -0.57 20.16
C GLU A 82 -27.46 -1.49 20.95
N THR A 83 -26.23 -1.70 20.44
CA THR A 83 -25.15 -2.26 21.25
C THR A 83 -23.91 -1.38 21.10
N SER A 84 -23.56 -0.72 22.21
CA SER A 84 -22.35 0.05 22.39
C SER A 84 -21.11 -0.84 22.27
N ASN A 85 -20.10 -0.39 21.51
CA ASN A 85 -18.70 -0.33 21.94
C ASN A 85 -17.77 0.14 20.81
N TYR A 86 -17.15 1.30 21.05
CA TYR A 86 -15.88 1.79 20.48
C TYR A 86 -15.58 1.46 19.01
N ARG A 87 -16.36 2.01 18.08
CA ARG A 87 -15.94 2.19 16.69
C ARG A 87 -16.01 3.66 16.32
N GLY A 88 -15.02 4.41 16.80
CA GLY A 88 -14.77 5.77 16.33
C GLY A 88 -14.61 5.75 14.81
N GLU A 89 -15.34 6.65 14.15
CA GLU A 89 -15.39 6.85 12.71
C GLU A 89 -13.98 6.99 12.13
N LEU A 90 -13.59 6.11 11.20
CA LEU A 90 -12.53 6.44 10.25
C LEU A 90 -13.16 7.28 9.15
N PRO A 91 -12.75 8.56 8.97
CA PRO A 91 -13.31 9.40 7.93
C PRO A 91 -13.04 8.77 6.56
N ARG A 92 -14.04 8.83 5.68
CA ARG A 92 -13.87 8.50 4.26
C ARG A 92 -12.59 9.12 3.74
N ARG A 93 -11.74 8.29 3.10
CA ARG A 93 -10.46 8.67 2.46
C ARG A 93 -10.50 10.08 1.90
N SER A 94 -10.00 11.04 2.67
CA SER A 94 -9.50 12.30 2.12
C SER A 94 -8.22 11.98 1.36
N ALA A 95 -8.05 12.59 0.20
CA ALA A 95 -6.84 12.49 -0.59
C ALA A 95 -5.61 12.76 0.30
N VAL A 96 -4.62 11.86 0.23
CA VAL A 96 -3.33 12.05 0.90
C VAL A 96 -2.76 13.40 0.47
N PRO A 97 -2.52 14.35 1.39
CA PRO A 97 -1.92 15.62 1.03
C PRO A 97 -0.48 15.39 0.56
N ASN A 98 -0.13 16.04 -0.54
CA ASN A 98 1.19 16.04 -1.14
C ASN A 98 2.18 16.71 -0.16
N PHE A 99 3.02 15.92 0.52
CA PHE A 99 4.11 16.44 1.34
C PHE A 99 5.25 16.91 0.43
N GLN A 100 5.08 18.08 -0.17
CA GLN A 100 6.20 18.90 -0.61
C GLN A 100 6.95 19.34 0.65
N TYR A 101 8.11 18.74 0.91
CA TYR A 101 9.02 19.16 1.96
C TYR A 101 9.56 20.55 1.61
N GLN A 102 8.96 21.61 2.14
CA GLN A 102 9.51 22.96 2.07
C GLN A 102 10.59 23.10 3.15
N LEU A 103 11.85 23.03 2.74
CA LEU A 103 13.01 23.48 3.53
C LEU A 103 12.86 24.99 3.83
N HIS A 104 12.95 25.36 5.10
CA HIS A 104 13.32 26.72 5.54
C HIS A 104 14.71 26.64 6.14
#